data_AF-M3K520-F1
#
_entry.id   AF-M3K520-F1
#
_cell.length_a   1.000
_cell.length_b   1.000
_cell.length_c   1.000
_cell.angle_alpha   90.00
_cell.angle_beta   90.00
_cell.angle_gamma   90.00
#
_symmetry.space_group_name_H-M   'P 1'
#
loop_
_entity.id
_entity.type
_entity.pdbx_description
1 polymer ?
#
loop_
_entity_poly.entity_id
_entity_poly.type
_entity_poly.pdbx_seq_one_letter_code
_entity_poly.pdbx_strand_id
1 'polypeptide(L)'
;MSGGKGKAGSSEKASTSRSAKAGLTFPVGRVHRLLRKGNYAQRIGSGAPVYLTSVLEYLAAEILELAGNAARDNKKSRIIPRHLQLAIRNDEELNKLL
;
A
#
# COMPACT_ATOMS: atom_id res chain seq x y z
N MET A 1 -47.27 -0.48 -12.66
CA MET A 1 -47.06 -0.42 -11.19
C MET A 1 -45.55 -0.35 -10.93
N SER A 2 -45.15 0.76 -10.30
CA SER A 2 -43.87 1.07 -9.63
C SER A 2 -42.55 0.56 -10.23
N GLY A 3 -41.95 1.38 -11.09
CA GLY A 3 -40.50 1.39 -11.30
C GLY A 3 -39.82 1.95 -10.04
N GLY A 4 -39.11 1.09 -9.32
CA GLY A 4 -38.32 1.45 -8.14
C GLY A 4 -37.19 2.39 -8.53
N LYS A 5 -37.38 3.68 -8.23
CA LYS A 5 -36.40 4.76 -8.33
C LYS A 5 -35.19 4.40 -7.45
N GLY A 6 -34.14 3.85 -8.05
CA GLY A 6 -32.86 3.65 -7.38
C GLY A 6 -32.40 4.99 -6.80
N LYS A 7 -31.90 4.99 -5.56
CA LYS A 7 -31.40 6.17 -4.83
C LYS A 7 -30.40 6.97 -5.67
N ALA A 8 -30.91 7.86 -6.50
CA ALA A 8 -30.20 8.97 -7.10
C ALA A 8 -30.62 10.20 -6.31
N GLY A 9 -29.70 10.71 -5.48
CA GLY A 9 -29.90 11.95 -4.74
C GLY A 9 -29.78 11.79 -3.23
N SER A 10 -28.56 11.86 -2.72
CA SER A 10 -28.28 12.53 -1.46
C SER A 10 -26.88 13.11 -1.59
N SER A 11 -26.79 14.45 -1.57
CA SER A 11 -25.61 15.31 -1.37
C SER A 11 -24.23 14.71 -1.66
N GLU A 12 -23.42 15.39 -2.49
CA GLU A 12 -22.00 15.11 -2.73
C GLU A 12 -21.15 15.15 -1.43
N LYS A 13 -21.34 14.19 -0.53
CA LYS A 13 -20.34 13.84 0.45
C LYS A 13 -19.23 13.18 -0.35
N ALA A 14 -18.05 13.79 -0.34
CA ALA A 14 -16.85 13.22 -0.94
C ALA A 14 -16.77 11.74 -0.56
N SER A 15 -16.90 10.86 -1.56
CA SER A 15 -16.94 9.43 -1.31
C SER A 15 -15.63 9.02 -0.63
N THR A 16 -15.71 8.42 0.56
CA THR A 16 -14.52 7.95 1.28
C THR A 16 -13.71 7.03 0.37
N SER A 17 -12.41 7.30 0.24
CA SER A 17 -11.52 6.53 -0.62
C SER A 17 -11.44 5.06 -0.15
N ARG A 18 -11.16 4.15 -1.07
CA ARG A 18 -10.96 2.72 -0.71
C ARG A 18 -9.79 2.52 0.27
N SER A 19 -8.76 3.35 0.19
CA SER A 19 -7.65 3.35 1.15
C SER A 19 -8.11 3.75 2.54
N ALA A 20 -8.84 4.88 2.67
CA ALA A 20 -9.36 5.33 3.95
C ALA A 20 -10.35 4.33 4.57
N LYS A 21 -11.20 3.69 3.76
CA LYS A 21 -12.10 2.61 4.23
C LYS A 21 -11.36 1.37 4.73
N ALA A 22 -10.16 1.11 4.21
CA ALA A 22 -9.33 -0.04 4.59
C ALA A 22 -8.29 0.30 5.67
N GLY A 23 -8.21 1.56 6.12
CA GLY A 23 -7.18 2.00 7.07
C GLY A 23 -5.76 2.00 6.50
N LEU A 24 -5.60 2.12 5.18
CA LEU A 24 -4.31 2.06 4.50
C LEU A 24 -3.85 3.46 4.06
N THR A 25 -2.56 3.74 4.22
CA THR A 25 -1.90 4.93 3.68
C THR A 25 -1.68 4.80 2.18
N PHE A 26 -1.36 3.60 1.71
CA PHE A 26 -1.07 3.33 0.31
C PHE A 26 -2.33 3.35 -0.57
N PRO A 27 -2.20 3.68 -1.87
CA PRO A 27 -3.33 3.92 -2.75
C PRO A 27 -3.96 2.63 -3.32
N VAL A 28 -4.93 2.04 -2.62
CA VAL A 28 -5.70 0.85 -3.06
C VAL A 28 -6.29 1.04 -4.48
N GLY A 29 -6.73 2.26 -4.78
CA GLY A 29 -7.27 2.62 -6.09
C GLY A 29 -6.26 2.45 -7.23
N ARG A 30 -5.01 2.86 -6.97
CA ARG A 30 -3.91 2.76 -7.92
C ARG A 30 -3.47 1.32 -8.10
N VAL A 31 -3.32 0.57 -7.00
CA VAL A 31 -2.95 -0.85 -7.04
C VAL A 31 -3.98 -1.67 -7.84
N HIS A 32 -5.28 -1.45 -7.63
CA HIS A 32 -6.31 -2.10 -8.46
C HIS A 32 -6.15 -1.78 -9.96
N ARG A 33 -5.88 -0.51 -10.30
CA ARG A 33 -5.67 -0.12 -11.71
C ARG A 33 -4.42 -0.79 -12.30
N LEU A 34 -3.33 -0.87 -11.54
CA LEU A 34 -2.10 -1.54 -11.96
C LEU A 34 -2.34 -3.05 -12.17
N LEU A 35 -3.04 -3.71 -11.26
CA LEU A 35 -3.42 -5.13 -11.41
C LEU A 35 -4.24 -5.38 -12.69
N ARG A 36 -5.19 -4.49 -13.03
CA ARG A 36 -5.96 -4.63 -14.28
C ARG A 36 -5.13 -4.38 -15.53
N LYS A 37 -4.21 -3.41 -15.49
CA LYS A 37 -3.32 -3.10 -16.62
C LYS A 37 -2.22 -4.14 -16.82
N GLY A 38 -1.83 -4.86 -15.77
CA GLY A 38 -0.77 -5.86 -15.81
C GLY A 38 -1.18 -7.19 -16.42
N ASN A 39 -2.44 -7.36 -16.85
CA ASN A 39 -2.94 -8.58 -17.51
C ASN A 39 -2.71 -9.88 -16.71
N TYR A 40 -2.68 -9.80 -15.37
CA TYR A 40 -2.47 -10.98 -14.51
C TYR A 40 -3.63 -11.97 -14.53
N ALA A 41 -4.85 -11.49 -14.78
CA ALA A 41 -6.07 -12.29 -14.90
C ALA A 41 -7.16 -11.52 -15.65
N GLN A 42 -8.14 -12.23 -16.21
CA GLN A 42 -9.30 -11.62 -16.89
C GLN A 42 -10.13 -10.73 -15.95
N ARG A 43 -10.24 -11.10 -14.67
CA ARG A 43 -10.95 -10.34 -13.63
C ARG A 43 -10.09 -10.23 -12.38
N ILE A 44 -10.17 -9.08 -11.72
CA ILE A 44 -9.53 -8.84 -10.43
C ILE A 44 -10.62 -8.71 -9.37
N GLY A 45 -10.58 -9.57 -8.35
CA GLY A 45 -11.50 -9.51 -7.22
C GLY A 45 -11.38 -8.19 -6.45
N SER A 46 -12.47 -7.72 -5.86
CA SER A 46 -12.51 -6.41 -5.17
C SER A 46 -11.60 -6.33 -3.94
N GLY A 47 -11.39 -7.46 -3.23
CA GLY A 47 -10.52 -7.56 -2.07
C GLY A 47 -9.03 -7.74 -2.40
N ALA A 48 -8.69 -8.28 -3.57
CA ALA A 48 -7.31 -8.49 -4.01
C ALA A 48 -6.42 -7.23 -3.93
N PRO A 49 -6.85 -6.06 -4.45
CA PRO A 49 -6.05 -4.85 -4.33
C PRO A 49 -5.93 -4.34 -2.90
N VAL A 50 -6.90 -4.61 -2.02
CA VAL A 50 -6.80 -4.21 -0.60
C VAL A 50 -5.69 -5.01 0.06
N TYR A 51 -5.74 -6.34 -0.08
CA TYR A 51 -4.76 -7.26 0.50
C TYR A 51 -3.34 -7.00 -0.03
N LEU A 52 -3.18 -6.84 -1.35
CA LEU A 52 -1.87 -6.53 -1.90
C LEU A 52 -1.36 -5.16 -1.42
N THR A 53 -2.24 -4.15 -1.32
CA THR A 53 -1.84 -2.83 -0.84
C THR A 53 -1.38 -2.89 0.61
N SER A 54 -2.05 -3.66 1.48
CA SER A 54 -1.63 -3.81 2.88
C SER A 54 -0.27 -4.50 3.00
N VAL A 55 0.00 -5.53 2.18
CA VAL A 55 1.32 -6.19 2.17
C VAL A 55 2.41 -5.24 1.69
N LEU A 56 2.15 -4.47 0.63
CA LEU A 56 3.11 -3.46 0.14
C LEU A 56 3.39 -2.37 1.17
N GLU A 57 2.37 -1.92 1.89
CA GLU A 57 2.50 -0.92 2.96
C GLU A 57 3.29 -1.48 4.15
N TYR A 58 3.01 -2.72 4.55
CA TYR A 58 3.76 -3.42 5.61
C TYR A 58 5.24 -3.54 5.28
N LEU A 59 5.59 -4.08 4.10
CA LEU A 59 7.00 -4.23 3.71
C LEU A 59 7.73 -2.88 3.60
N ALA A 60 7.04 -1.85 3.11
CA ALA A 60 7.61 -0.51 3.06
C ALA A 60 7.86 0.06 4.46
N ALA A 61 6.93 -0.14 5.40
CA ALA A 61 7.08 0.29 6.78
C ALA A 61 8.24 -0.42 7.46
N GLU A 62 8.36 -1.74 7.31
CA GLU A 62 9.44 -2.55 7.88
C GLU A 62 10.83 -2.07 7.42
N ILE A 63 11.02 -1.93 6.10
CA ILE A 63 12.29 -1.45 5.54
C ILE A 63 12.61 -0.03 6.00
N LEU A 64 11.60 0.86 6.07
CA LEU A 64 11.79 2.24 6.50
C LEU A 64 12.10 2.37 7.99
N GLU A 65 11.51 1.52 8.83
CA GLU A 65 11.80 1.45 10.27
C GLU A 65 13.26 1.07 10.50
N LEU A 66 13.70 -0.05 9.90
CA LEU A 66 15.07 -0.54 10.02
C LEU A 66 16.09 0.44 9.42
N ALA A 67 15.78 1.04 8.26
CA ALA A 67 16.65 2.05 7.65
C ALA A 67 16.68 3.36 8.45
N GLY A 68 15.57 3.71 9.12
CA GLY A 68 15.48 4.83 10.04
C GLY A 68 16.36 4.61 11.28
N ASN A 69 16.33 3.40 11.84
CA ASN A 69 17.21 2.99 12.94
C ASN A 69 18.69 3.03 12.51
N ALA A 70 19.03 2.45 11.36
CA ALA A 70 20.38 2.54 10.82
C ALA A 70 20.83 4.00 10.58
N ALA A 71 19.95 4.89 10.13
CA ALA A 71 20.25 6.31 9.98
C ALA A 71 20.54 6.98 11.34
N ARG A 72 19.70 6.70 12.34
CA ARG A 72 19.82 7.22 13.70
C ARG A 72 21.13 6.78 14.36
N ASP A 73 21.50 5.51 14.20
CA ASP A 73 22.76 4.95 14.74
C ASP A 73 23.98 5.60 14.09
N ASN A 74 23.88 5.98 12.81
CA ASN A 74 24.88 6.75 12.09
C ASN A 74 24.80 8.27 12.35
N LYS A 75 24.01 8.70 13.34
CA LYS A 75 23.79 10.10 13.72
C LYS A 75 23.31 10.97 12.55
N LYS A 76 22.47 10.41 11.67
CA LYS A 76 21.87 11.10 10.53
C LYS A 76 20.35 11.19 10.70
N SER A 77 19.77 12.31 10.28
CA SER A 77 18.31 12.52 10.25
C SER A 77 17.66 12.11 8.92
N ARG A 78 18.47 11.80 7.90
CA ARG A 78 17.99 11.43 6.55
C ARG A 78 18.45 10.02 6.20
N ILE A 79 17.51 9.20 5.75
CA ILE A 79 17.78 7.89 5.16
C ILE A 79 18.48 8.08 3.81
N ILE A 80 19.58 7.36 3.59
CA ILE A 80 20.34 7.31 2.33
C ILE A 80 20.49 5.85 1.87
N PRO A 81 20.93 5.58 0.63
CA PRO A 81 21.07 4.20 0.14
C PRO A 81 21.90 3.27 1.03
N ARG A 82 22.93 3.79 1.74
CA ARG A 82 23.71 3.00 2.70
C ARG A 82 22.86 2.47 3.87
N HIS A 83 21.92 3.26 4.38
CA HIS A 83 21.06 2.84 5.49
C HIS A 83 20.07 1.76 5.03
N LEU A 84 19.54 1.87 3.81
CA LEU A 84 18.71 0.82 3.20
C LEU A 84 19.51 -0.49 3.05
N GLN A 85 20.75 -0.42 2.55
CA GLN A 85 21.61 -1.59 2.42
C GLN A 85 21.87 -2.25 3.77
N LEU A 86 22.16 -1.47 4.81
CA LEU A 86 22.42 -1.99 6.15
C LEU A 86 21.17 -2.64 6.74
N ALA A 87 20.01 -2.00 6.61
CA ALA A 87 18.73 -2.55 7.05
C ALA A 87 18.42 -3.90 6.37
N ILE A 88 18.55 -3.97 5.05
CA ILE A 88 18.25 -5.18 4.28
C ILE A 88 19.24 -6.30 4.60
N ARG A 89 20.55 -6.04 4.65
CA ARG A 89 21.56 -7.10 4.82
C ARG A 89 21.64 -7.64 6.25
N ASN A 90 21.23 -6.86 7.25
CA ASN A 90 21.25 -7.27 8.65
C ASN A 90 19.96 -7.95 9.10
N ASP A 91 18.90 -7.88 8.30
CA ASP A 91 17.64 -8.59 8.54
C ASP A 91 17.58 -9.85 7.68
N GLU A 92 17.35 -11.02 8.30
CA GLU A 92 17.42 -12.30 7.60
C GLU A 92 16.33 -12.44 6.53
N GLU A 93 15.11 -11.99 6.84
CA GLU A 93 13.96 -12.13 5.95
C GLU A 93 14.06 -11.19 4.76
N LEU A 94 14.44 -9.93 4.99
CA LEU A 94 14.66 -8.94 3.94
C LEU A 94 15.88 -9.28 3.07
N ASN A 95 16.97 -9.78 3.65
CA ASN A 95 18.15 -10.23 2.91
C ASN A 95 17.84 -11.44 2.02
N LYS A 96 16.89 -12.30 2.43
CA LYS A 96 16.43 -13.41 1.60
C LYS A 96 15.51 -12.95 0.47
N LEU A 97 14.75 -11.87 0.69
CA LEU A 97 13.84 -11.32 -0.30
C LEU A 97 14.57 -10.52 -1.42
N LEU A 98 15.71 -9.87 -1.12
CA LEU A 98 16.40 -8.88 -1.98
C LEU A 98 17.90 -9.18 -2.23
#